data_AF-A0A5C8U6W9-F1
#
_entry.id   AF-A0A5C8U6W9-F1
#
_cell.length_a   1.000
_cell.length_b   1.000
_cell.length_c   1.000
_cell.angle_alpha   90.00
_cell.angle_beta   90.00
_cell.angle_gamma   90.00
#
_symmetry.space_group_name_H-M   'P 1'
#
loop_
_entity.id
_entity.type
_entity.pdbx_description
1 polymer ?
#
loop_
_entity_poly.entity_id
_entity_poly.type
_entity_poly.pdbx_seq_one_letter_code
_entity_poly.pdbx_strand_id
1 'polypeptide(L)'
;MWELALEHQHKVILPALCWNKHRPDFYAVTDDVSLDGIQFRSATTPFVSEVLTCSIRGVGLVEARVVRVGDNLFTVRLLAGRGQSSAIAASLIEFGRQQRPHAPIRTHPRVVPRCKGVSVTLESGDVMPGRLIDVSATGVALHIDDPAAIGTTIRIGQIAATVVRHIVGGMGASFHVPLDPAAVTESITF
;
A
#
# COMPACT_ATOMS: atom_id res chain seq x y z
N MET A 1 -1.05 21.62 -28.28
CA MET A 1 -0.49 22.19 -27.04
C MET A 1 -1.43 21.93 -25.87
N TRP A 2 -1.39 20.74 -25.28
CA TRP A 2 -2.07 20.43 -24.01
C TRP A 2 -1.34 19.37 -23.16
N GLU A 3 -0.07 19.09 -23.47
CA GLU A 3 0.64 17.92 -22.97
C GLU A 3 1.62 18.26 -21.83
N LEU A 4 1.14 18.92 -20.77
CA LEU A 4 1.95 19.18 -19.56
C LEU A 4 1.14 19.17 -18.23
N ALA A 5 -0.12 18.70 -18.20
CA ALA A 5 -0.95 18.74 -16.98
C ALA A 5 -1.07 17.39 -16.22
N LEU A 6 -0.14 16.45 -16.43
CA LEU A 6 -0.27 15.06 -15.93
C LEU A 6 0.56 14.72 -14.68
N GLU A 7 1.42 15.59 -14.15
CA GLU A 7 2.45 15.12 -13.19
C GLU A 7 2.07 15.12 -11.70
N HIS A 8 0.88 15.54 -11.26
CA HIS A 8 0.55 15.61 -9.83
C HIS A 8 -0.88 15.18 -9.43
N GLN A 9 -1.51 14.25 -10.16
CA GLN A 9 -2.76 13.65 -9.70
C GLN A 9 -2.49 12.57 -8.66
N HIS A 10 -3.12 12.70 -7.49
CA HIS A 10 -2.96 11.78 -6.37
C HIS A 10 -4.28 11.09 -6.06
N LYS A 11 -4.27 9.77 -6.10
CA LYS A 11 -5.42 8.97 -5.69
C LYS A 11 -5.63 9.03 -4.18
N VAL A 12 -6.72 9.66 -3.76
CA VAL A 12 -7.09 9.91 -2.35
C VAL A 12 -8.55 9.52 -2.19
N ILE A 13 -8.85 8.53 -1.35
CA ILE A 13 -10.20 7.99 -1.18
C ILE A 13 -10.73 8.40 0.20
N LEU A 14 -11.54 9.44 0.25
CA LEU A 14 -12.13 9.98 1.47
C LEU A 14 -13.62 10.21 1.29
N PRO A 15 -14.44 9.82 2.28
CA PRO A 15 -15.87 10.10 2.24
C PRO A 15 -16.11 11.59 2.37
N ALA A 16 -17.07 12.07 1.59
CA ALA A 16 -17.55 13.44 1.60
C ALA A 16 -19.08 13.47 1.57
N LEU A 17 -19.64 14.50 2.19
CA LEU A 17 -21.04 14.89 2.04
C LEU A 17 -21.06 16.21 1.29
N CYS A 18 -21.79 16.31 0.19
CA CYS A 18 -21.87 17.52 -0.62
C CYS A 18 -23.32 18.01 -0.71
N TRP A 19 -23.54 19.33 -0.77
CA TRP A 19 -24.87 19.94 -0.84
C TRP A 19 -24.81 21.38 -1.37
N ASN A 20 -25.97 21.97 -1.65
CA ASN A 20 -26.15 23.42 -1.81
C ASN A 20 -27.61 23.81 -1.49
N LYS A 21 -27.95 25.09 -1.62
CA LYS A 21 -29.30 25.60 -1.32
C LYS A 21 -30.45 24.99 -2.14
N HIS A 22 -30.14 24.40 -3.30
CA HIS A 22 -31.11 23.90 -4.28
C HIS A 22 -31.19 22.37 -4.31
N ARG A 23 -30.39 21.69 -3.49
CA ARG A 23 -30.34 20.22 -3.45
C ARG A 23 -30.22 19.69 -2.04
N PRO A 24 -30.81 18.51 -1.76
CA PRO A 24 -30.44 17.71 -0.60
C PRO A 24 -28.96 17.34 -0.64
N ASP A 25 -28.43 17.05 0.54
CA ASP A 25 -27.10 16.50 0.68
C ASP A 25 -26.99 15.11 0.04
N PHE A 26 -25.80 14.80 -0.44
CA PHE A 26 -25.52 13.52 -1.09
C PHE A 26 -24.09 13.08 -0.79
N TYR A 27 -23.92 11.76 -0.72
CA TYR A 27 -22.63 11.16 -0.47
C TYR A 27 -21.77 11.14 -1.73
N ALA A 28 -20.49 11.45 -1.54
CA ALA A 28 -19.46 11.32 -2.54
C ALA A 28 -18.18 10.78 -1.90
N VAL A 29 -17.26 10.29 -2.72
CA VAL A 29 -15.93 9.84 -2.28
C VAL A 29 -14.90 10.47 -3.19
N THR A 30 -13.85 11.08 -2.64
CA THR A 30 -12.76 11.60 -3.48
C THR A 30 -12.09 10.45 -4.25
N ASP A 31 -11.62 10.71 -5.47
CA ASP A 31 -10.89 9.73 -6.29
C ASP A 31 -9.51 10.28 -6.60
N ASP A 32 -9.41 11.28 -7.48
CA ASP A 32 -8.16 11.96 -7.82
C ASP A 32 -8.15 13.41 -7.30
N VAL A 33 -7.03 13.81 -6.71
CA VAL A 33 -6.80 15.16 -6.19
C VAL A 33 -5.59 15.77 -6.88
N SER A 34 -5.74 16.99 -7.37
CA SER A 34 -4.64 17.82 -7.90
C SER A 34 -4.82 19.28 -7.49
N LEU A 35 -3.85 20.12 -7.86
CA LEU A 35 -3.95 21.57 -7.69
C LEU A 35 -5.09 22.18 -8.53
N ASP A 36 -5.48 21.52 -9.62
CA ASP A 36 -6.50 22.00 -10.55
C ASP A 36 -7.92 21.59 -10.15
N GLY A 37 -8.07 20.69 -9.19
CA GLY A 37 -9.38 20.26 -8.72
C GLY A 37 -9.38 18.93 -7.99
N ILE A 38 -10.58 18.56 -7.55
CA ILE A 38 -10.86 17.29 -6.89
C ILE A 38 -11.89 16.55 -7.74
N GLN A 39 -11.59 15.31 -8.06
CA GLN A 39 -12.55 14.39 -8.64
C GLN A 39 -13.23 13.60 -7.52
N PHE A 40 -14.54 13.45 -7.66
CA PHE A 40 -15.39 12.70 -6.76
C PHE A 40 -16.11 11.60 -7.53
N ARG A 41 -16.33 10.48 -6.84
CA ARG A 41 -17.24 9.40 -7.22
C ARG A 41 -18.53 9.51 -6.43
N SER A 42 -19.67 9.38 -7.09
CA SER A 42 -20.98 9.55 -6.46
C SER A 42 -22.05 8.84 -7.28
N ALA A 43 -23.08 8.32 -6.61
CA ALA A 43 -24.30 7.83 -7.26
C ALA A 43 -25.20 8.99 -7.72
N THR A 44 -25.06 10.16 -7.10
CA THR A 44 -25.76 11.38 -7.47
C THR A 44 -24.88 12.24 -8.36
N THR A 45 -25.39 12.58 -9.54
CA THR A 45 -24.68 13.36 -10.55
C THR A 45 -25.04 14.84 -10.44
N PRO A 46 -24.12 15.73 -10.04
CA PRO A 46 -24.37 17.17 -10.01
C PRO A 46 -24.36 17.78 -11.42
N PHE A 47 -24.80 19.03 -11.55
CA PHE A 47 -24.73 19.76 -12.82
C PHE A 47 -23.40 20.48 -13.00
N VAL A 48 -22.93 20.60 -14.25
CA VAL A 48 -21.78 21.45 -14.56
C VAL A 48 -22.09 22.90 -14.17
N SER A 49 -21.09 23.60 -13.63
CA SER A 49 -21.18 24.96 -13.07
C SER A 49 -21.92 25.09 -11.75
N GLU A 50 -22.49 24.00 -11.22
CA GLU A 50 -23.09 23.98 -9.90
C GLU A 50 -22.03 24.28 -8.83
N VAL A 51 -22.41 25.11 -7.84
CA VAL A 51 -21.57 25.39 -6.67
C VAL A 51 -22.04 24.52 -5.51
N LEU A 52 -21.11 23.81 -4.90
CA LEU A 52 -21.34 22.85 -3.83
C LEU A 52 -20.49 23.22 -2.62
N THR A 53 -21.07 23.04 -1.44
CA THR A 53 -20.31 22.87 -0.22
C THR A 53 -20.09 21.38 -0.02
N CYS A 54 -18.86 20.96 0.17
CA CYS A 54 -18.49 19.57 0.44
C CYS A 54 -17.77 19.47 1.79
N SER A 55 -18.31 18.69 2.70
CA SER A 55 -17.65 18.28 3.95
C SER A 55 -16.83 17.03 3.69
N ILE A 56 -15.51 17.16 3.56
CA ILE A 56 -14.59 16.06 3.32
C ILE A 56 -14.01 15.59 4.66
N ARG A 57 -14.13 14.29 4.96
CA ARG A 57 -13.63 13.73 6.21
C ARG A 57 -12.12 14.00 6.39
N GLY A 58 -11.77 14.56 7.54
CA GLY A 58 -10.37 14.85 7.92
C GLY A 58 -9.82 16.16 7.34
N VAL A 59 -10.55 16.82 6.43
CA VAL A 59 -10.14 18.10 5.83
C VAL A 59 -11.10 19.23 6.23
N GLY A 60 -12.40 18.95 6.26
CA GLY A 60 -13.44 19.91 6.63
C GLY A 60 -14.24 20.40 5.42
N LEU A 61 -14.81 21.61 5.54
CA LEU A 61 -15.70 22.18 4.54
C LEU A 61 -14.90 22.84 3.41
N VAL A 62 -15.29 22.54 2.17
CA VAL A 62 -14.78 23.21 0.97
C VAL A 62 -15.92 23.69 0.10
N GLU A 63 -15.82 24.92 -0.40
CA GLU A 63 -16.68 25.39 -1.48
C GLU A 63 -16.03 25.09 -2.82
N ALA A 64 -16.80 24.50 -3.74
CA ALA A 64 -16.27 24.09 -5.02
C ALA A 64 -17.31 24.21 -6.13
N ARG A 65 -16.84 24.52 -7.34
CA ARG A 65 -17.65 24.57 -8.55
C ARG A 65 -17.41 23.34 -9.40
N VAL A 66 -18.47 22.66 -9.79
CA VAL A 66 -18.41 21.52 -10.72
C VAL A 66 -17.95 22.01 -12.09
N VAL A 67 -16.89 21.42 -12.62
CA VAL A 67 -16.30 21.77 -13.93
C VAL A 67 -16.43 20.66 -14.96
N ARG A 68 -16.66 19.43 -14.51
CA ARG A 68 -16.84 18.26 -15.37
C ARG A 68 -17.71 17.23 -14.67
N VAL A 69 -18.51 16.53 -15.45
CA VAL A 69 -19.35 15.42 -15.00
C VAL A 69 -19.14 14.26 -15.98
N GLY A 70 -19.12 13.03 -15.47
CA GLY A 70 -19.04 11.78 -16.23
C GLY A 70 -19.73 10.64 -15.48
N ASP A 71 -19.54 9.41 -15.93
CA ASP A 71 -20.22 8.25 -15.35
C ASP A 71 -19.85 8.04 -13.87
N ASN A 72 -20.81 8.33 -12.98
CA ASN A 72 -20.66 8.30 -11.53
C ASN A 72 -19.49 9.14 -10.99
N LEU A 73 -19.03 10.11 -11.77
CA LEU A 73 -17.87 10.93 -11.47
C LEU A 73 -18.19 12.41 -11.71
N PHE A 74 -17.66 13.28 -10.87
CA PHE A 74 -17.66 14.72 -11.14
C PHE A 74 -16.37 15.35 -10.64
N THR A 75 -15.87 16.34 -11.36
CA THR A 75 -14.68 17.09 -11.00
C THR A 75 -15.08 18.49 -10.60
N VAL A 76 -14.52 18.98 -9.50
CA VAL A 76 -14.76 20.33 -9.00
C VAL A 76 -13.46 21.13 -8.95
N ARG A 77 -13.59 22.45 -9.13
CA ARG A 77 -12.56 23.43 -8.78
C ARG A 77 -12.90 24.07 -7.46
N LEU A 78 -11.91 24.18 -6.56
CA LEU A 78 -12.07 24.89 -5.30
C LEU A 78 -12.32 26.38 -5.56
N LEU A 79 -13.33 26.94 -4.90
CA LEU A 79 -13.64 28.37 -4.91
C LEU A 79 -12.83 29.07 -3.81
N ALA A 80 -11.52 28.91 -3.86
CA ALA A 80 -10.57 29.42 -2.89
C ALA A 80 -9.40 30.11 -3.62
N GLY A 81 -8.72 31.02 -2.93
CA GLY A 81 -7.49 31.63 -3.45
C GLY A 81 -6.41 30.56 -3.71
N ARG A 82 -5.51 30.78 -4.68
CA ARG A 82 -4.51 29.77 -5.08
C ARG A 82 -3.72 29.16 -3.92
N GLY A 83 -3.31 29.97 -2.94
CA GLY A 83 -2.60 29.49 -1.75
C GLY A 83 -3.46 28.56 -0.86
N GLN A 84 -4.73 28.91 -0.66
CA GLN A 84 -5.67 28.11 0.12
C GLN A 84 -6.02 26.80 -0.60
N SER A 85 -6.23 26.84 -1.93
CA SER A 85 -6.45 25.64 -2.73
C SER A 85 -5.25 24.69 -2.67
N SER A 86 -4.02 25.22 -2.71
CA SER A 86 -2.80 24.42 -2.55
C SER A 86 -2.70 23.77 -1.18
N ALA A 87 -3.06 24.49 -0.11
CA ALA A 87 -3.05 23.96 1.25
C ALA A 87 -4.09 22.83 1.43
N ILE A 88 -5.29 23.00 0.88
CA ILE A 88 -6.35 21.98 0.91
C ILE A 88 -5.91 20.74 0.13
N ALA A 89 -5.35 20.91 -1.08
CA ALA A 89 -4.84 19.80 -1.87
C ALA A 89 -3.71 19.04 -1.14
N ALA A 90 -2.77 19.76 -0.53
CA ALA A 90 -1.70 19.16 0.26
C ALA A 90 -2.25 18.38 1.47
N SER A 91 -3.23 18.94 2.18
CA SER A 91 -3.90 18.29 3.31
C SER A 91 -4.62 16.99 2.89
N LEU A 92 -5.34 17.02 1.76
CA LEU A 92 -5.98 15.83 1.19
C LEU A 92 -4.96 14.72 0.87
N ILE A 93 -3.85 15.09 0.22
CA ILE A 93 -2.79 14.15 -0.15
C ILE A 93 -2.16 13.54 1.10
N GLU A 94 -1.82 14.35 2.09
CA GLU A 94 -1.19 13.89 3.32
C GLU A 94 -2.12 12.97 4.12
N PHE A 95 -3.39 13.34 4.26
CA PHE A 95 -4.38 12.50 4.92
C PHE A 95 -4.61 11.18 4.18
N GLY A 96 -4.64 11.22 2.84
CA GLY A 96 -4.71 10.03 2.00
C GLY A 96 -3.50 9.10 2.17
N ARG A 97 -2.29 9.65 2.39
CA ARG A 97 -1.09 8.85 2.70
C ARG A 97 -1.17 8.20 4.06
N GLN A 98 -1.65 8.92 5.07
CA GLN A 98 -1.78 8.44 6.45
C GLN A 98 -2.87 7.35 6.61
N GLN A 99 -3.89 7.35 5.76
CA GLN A 99 -4.95 6.32 5.77
C GLN A 99 -4.65 5.06 4.97
N ARG A 100 -3.63 5.07 4.10
CA ARG A 100 -3.19 3.83 3.48
C ARG A 100 -2.63 2.95 4.58
N PRO A 101 -3.08 1.68 4.71
CA PRO A 101 -2.33 0.72 5.50
C PRO A 101 -0.90 0.78 4.96
N HIS A 102 0.08 1.10 5.80
CA HIS A 102 1.46 0.87 5.42
C HIS A 102 1.52 -0.61 5.06
N ALA A 103 1.61 -0.93 3.75
CA ALA A 103 2.22 -2.18 3.38
C ALA A 103 3.56 -2.16 4.12
N PRO A 104 3.84 -3.11 5.04
CA PRO A 104 5.02 -3.02 5.87
C PRO A 104 6.19 -2.86 4.92
N ILE A 105 6.87 -1.71 5.00
CA ILE A 105 8.14 -1.51 4.33
C ILE A 105 8.98 -2.67 4.86
N ARG A 106 9.21 -3.66 4.00
CA ARG A 106 10.00 -4.82 4.40
C ARG A 106 11.36 -4.23 4.77
N THR A 107 11.69 -4.26 6.05
CA THR A 107 12.89 -3.63 6.61
C THR A 107 14.16 -4.09 5.90
N HIS A 108 14.10 -5.26 5.25
CA HIS A 108 15.14 -5.79 4.38
C HIS A 108 14.54 -6.28 3.05
N PRO A 109 15.13 -5.91 1.89
CA PRO A 109 14.72 -6.44 0.60
C PRO A 109 14.87 -7.97 0.59
N ARG A 110 13.99 -8.64 -0.16
CA ARG A 110 14.09 -10.08 -0.37
C ARG A 110 14.74 -10.36 -1.70
N VAL A 111 15.69 -11.28 -1.70
CA VAL A 111 16.35 -11.78 -2.90
C VAL A 111 15.92 -13.22 -3.16
N VAL A 112 15.87 -13.61 -4.44
CA VAL A 112 15.67 -15.00 -4.85
C VAL A 112 17.05 -15.59 -5.14
N PRO A 113 17.56 -16.53 -4.32
CA PRO A 113 18.88 -17.12 -4.54
C PRO A 113 18.95 -17.90 -5.86
N ARG A 114 20.13 -17.89 -6.49
CA ARG A 114 20.43 -18.73 -7.68
C ARG A 114 20.54 -20.19 -7.30
N CYS A 115 21.25 -20.48 -6.21
CA CYS A 115 21.35 -21.81 -5.62
C CYS A 115 20.23 -21.98 -4.58
N LYS A 116 19.19 -22.73 -4.94
CA LYS A 116 17.99 -22.85 -4.09
C LYS A 116 17.96 -24.08 -3.20
N GLY A 117 18.76 -25.10 -3.48
CA GLY A 117 18.78 -26.32 -2.65
C GLY A 117 19.40 -26.05 -1.28
N VAL A 118 18.74 -26.51 -0.22
CA VAL A 118 19.24 -26.38 1.15
C VAL A 118 18.85 -27.59 1.99
N SER A 119 19.63 -27.92 3.02
CA SER A 119 19.23 -28.88 4.05
C SER A 119 18.55 -28.14 5.21
N VAL A 120 17.45 -28.70 5.69
CA VAL A 120 16.76 -28.24 6.90
C VAL A 120 16.92 -29.32 7.97
N THR A 121 17.49 -28.96 9.11
CA THR A 121 17.67 -29.87 10.26
C THR A 121 16.75 -29.44 11.40
N LEU A 122 15.94 -30.36 11.91
CA LEU A 122 15.08 -30.15 13.09
C LEU A 122 15.90 -30.32 14.39
N GLU A 123 15.38 -29.82 15.51
CA GLU A 123 15.99 -30.07 16.84
C GLU A 123 16.10 -31.56 17.19
N SER A 124 15.22 -32.41 16.64
CA SER A 124 15.30 -33.87 16.79
C SER A 124 16.54 -34.47 16.11
N GLY A 125 17.21 -33.73 15.22
CA GLY A 125 18.32 -34.19 14.39
C GLY A 125 17.90 -34.66 13.00
N ASP A 126 16.59 -34.73 12.70
CA ASP A 126 16.10 -35.12 11.38
C ASP A 126 16.52 -34.09 10.33
N VAL A 127 17.03 -34.58 9.19
CA VAL A 127 17.50 -33.74 8.08
C VAL A 127 16.63 -33.96 6.86
N MET A 128 16.12 -32.87 6.32
CA MET A 128 15.21 -32.86 5.17
C MET A 128 15.73 -31.94 4.07
N PRO A 129 15.57 -32.31 2.79
CA PRO A 129 15.86 -31.41 1.69
C PRO A 129 14.77 -30.32 1.61
N GLY A 130 15.20 -29.08 1.37
CA GLY A 130 14.33 -27.93 1.15
C GLY A 130 14.78 -27.12 -0.07
N ARG A 131 13.93 -26.20 -0.51
CA ARG A 131 14.22 -25.29 -1.63
C ARG A 131 13.86 -23.85 -1.28
N LEU A 132 14.85 -22.95 -1.29
CA LEU A 132 14.67 -21.53 -1.04
C LEU A 132 13.72 -20.90 -2.07
N ILE A 133 12.76 -20.12 -1.58
CA ILE A 133 11.85 -19.29 -2.38
C ILE A 133 12.40 -17.86 -2.42
N ASP A 134 12.57 -17.26 -1.24
CA ASP A 134 13.14 -15.94 -1.05
C ASP A 134 13.90 -15.86 0.29
N VAL A 135 14.89 -14.97 0.36
CA VAL A 135 15.74 -14.73 1.53
C VAL A 135 15.83 -13.23 1.78
N SER A 136 15.84 -12.83 3.05
CA SER A 136 16.09 -11.47 3.52
C SER A 136 17.13 -11.49 4.64
N ALA A 137 17.58 -10.34 5.14
CA ALA A 137 18.52 -10.31 6.26
C ALA A 137 17.98 -10.96 7.55
N THR A 138 16.67 -10.98 7.76
CA THR A 138 16.08 -11.47 9.02
C THR A 138 15.32 -12.79 8.89
N GLY A 139 15.15 -13.32 7.68
CA GLY A 139 14.46 -14.59 7.51
C GLY A 139 14.39 -15.07 6.08
N VAL A 140 13.72 -16.21 5.90
CA VAL A 140 13.70 -17.00 4.68
C VAL A 140 12.35 -17.67 4.48
N ALA A 141 11.94 -17.82 3.23
CA ALA A 141 10.86 -18.69 2.82
C ALA A 141 11.43 -19.87 2.01
N LEU A 142 10.98 -21.08 2.30
CA LEU A 142 11.42 -22.29 1.61
C LEU A 142 10.26 -23.26 1.39
N HIS A 143 10.32 -23.97 0.27
CA HIS A 143 9.52 -25.16 0.00
C HIS A 143 10.12 -26.35 0.72
N ILE A 144 9.25 -27.15 1.34
CA ILE A 144 9.57 -28.41 2.00
C ILE A 144 8.29 -29.26 2.02
N ASP A 145 8.45 -30.58 1.84
CA ASP A 145 7.30 -31.48 1.72
C ASP A 145 6.56 -31.66 3.05
N ASP A 146 7.29 -31.70 4.17
CA ASP A 146 6.73 -31.77 5.52
C ASP A 146 7.20 -30.57 6.35
N PRO A 147 6.42 -29.47 6.40
CA PRO A 147 6.79 -28.27 7.14
C PRO A 147 6.64 -28.47 8.65
N ALA A 148 7.72 -28.19 9.38
CA ALA A 148 7.68 -28.21 10.85
C ALA A 148 6.65 -27.23 11.42
N ALA A 149 6.23 -27.47 12.67
CA ALA A 149 5.25 -26.63 13.35
C ALA A 149 5.76 -25.19 13.55
N ILE A 150 4.85 -24.23 13.60
CA ILE A 150 5.19 -22.84 13.95
C ILE A 150 5.72 -22.82 15.38
N GLY A 151 6.83 -22.10 15.60
CA GLY A 151 7.56 -22.06 16.86
C GLY A 151 8.72 -23.07 16.94
N THR A 152 8.79 -24.05 16.05
CA THR A 152 9.90 -25.02 16.02
C THR A 152 11.20 -24.34 15.59
N THR A 153 12.28 -24.58 16.34
CA THR A 153 13.64 -24.21 15.93
C THR A 153 14.14 -25.20 14.88
N ILE A 154 14.78 -24.67 13.85
CA ILE A 154 15.38 -25.42 12.77
C ILE A 154 16.76 -24.84 12.44
N ARG A 155 17.59 -25.61 11.75
CA ARG A 155 18.79 -25.10 11.06
C ARG A 155 18.59 -25.21 9.56
N ILE A 156 18.94 -24.16 8.84
CA ILE A 156 18.89 -24.07 7.38
C ILE A 156 20.34 -23.98 6.92
N GLY A 157 20.88 -25.09 6.43
CA GLY A 157 22.33 -25.27 6.34
C GLY A 157 22.98 -25.08 7.72
N GLN A 158 23.81 -24.04 7.87
CA GLN A 158 24.43 -23.71 9.16
C GLN A 158 23.68 -22.64 9.98
N ILE A 159 22.61 -22.05 9.46
CA ILE A 159 21.94 -20.89 10.07
C ILE A 159 20.74 -21.34 10.91
N ALA A 160 20.73 -20.96 12.20
CA ALA A 160 19.62 -21.24 13.11
C ALA A 160 18.44 -20.28 12.89
N ALA A 161 17.22 -20.83 12.90
CA ALA A 161 16.00 -20.10 12.65
C ALA A 161 14.81 -20.71 13.41
N THR A 162 13.72 -19.95 13.55
CA THR A 162 12.44 -20.45 14.08
C THR A 162 11.36 -20.32 13.03
N VAL A 163 10.53 -21.35 12.86
CA VAL A 163 9.38 -21.32 11.95
C VAL A 163 8.35 -20.31 12.49
N VAL A 164 7.99 -19.32 11.67
CA VAL A 164 7.07 -18.24 12.09
C VAL A 164 5.75 -18.25 11.34
N ARG A 165 5.65 -19.02 10.24
CA ARG A 165 4.41 -19.19 9.47
C ARG A 165 4.52 -20.36 8.50
N HIS A 166 3.37 -20.90 8.10
CA HIS A 166 3.26 -21.80 6.95
C HIS A 166 2.92 -21.04 5.68
N ILE A 167 3.31 -21.62 4.55
CA ILE A 167 2.94 -21.19 3.20
C ILE A 167 2.54 -22.42 2.39
N VAL A 168 1.90 -22.22 1.23
CA VAL A 168 1.50 -23.35 0.37
C VAL A 168 2.74 -24.14 -0.05
N GLY A 169 2.84 -25.40 0.41
CA GLY A 169 3.95 -26.31 0.11
C GLY A 169 5.28 -25.93 0.78
N GLY A 170 5.26 -25.22 1.91
CA GLY A 170 6.49 -24.85 2.60
C GLY A 170 6.29 -24.07 3.91
N MET A 171 7.35 -23.39 4.34
CA MET A 171 7.34 -22.59 5.56
C MET A 171 8.20 -21.34 5.46
N GLY A 172 7.87 -20.36 6.29
CA GLY A 172 8.69 -19.17 6.53
C GLY A 172 9.35 -19.26 7.90
N ALA A 173 10.65 -18.99 7.96
CA ALA A 173 11.44 -18.99 9.18
C ALA A 173 12.14 -17.64 9.40
N SER A 174 12.26 -17.25 10.66
CA SER A 174 13.02 -16.07 11.10
C SER A 174 14.37 -16.52 11.64
N PHE A 175 15.45 -15.91 11.17
CA PHE A 175 16.78 -16.21 11.69
C PHE A 175 16.90 -15.77 13.15
N HIS A 176 17.62 -16.55 13.96
CA HIS A 176 17.92 -16.17 15.34
C HIS A 176 18.89 -14.99 15.39
N VAL A 177 19.85 -14.97 14.47
CA VAL A 177 20.78 -13.88 14.25
C VAL A 177 20.56 -13.35 12.84
N PRO A 178 20.26 -12.05 12.65
CA PRO A 178 20.16 -11.47 11.32
C PRO A 178 21.46 -11.63 10.53
N LEU A 179 21.34 -11.95 9.25
CA LEU A 179 22.45 -11.93 8.30
C LEU A 179 22.87 -10.48 8.03
N ASP A 180 24.12 -10.29 7.63
CA ASP A 180 24.57 -9.01 7.08
C ASP A 180 23.75 -8.67 5.82
N PRO A 181 22.99 -7.56 5.79
CA PRO A 181 22.22 -7.16 4.62
C PRO A 181 23.04 -7.08 3.33
N ALA A 182 24.34 -6.74 3.42
CA ALA A 182 25.23 -6.68 2.26
C ALA A 182 25.57 -8.07 1.68
N ALA A 183 25.49 -9.12 2.51
CA ALA A 183 25.71 -10.50 2.07
C ALA A 183 24.46 -11.14 1.45
N VAL A 184 23.28 -10.55 1.66
CA VAL A 184 22.00 -11.06 1.11
C VAL A 184 21.85 -10.64 -0.35
N THR A 185 22.52 -11.39 -1.21
CA THR A 185 22.47 -11.24 -2.67
C THR A 185 21.95 -12.52 -3.32
N GLU A 186 21.76 -12.52 -4.65
CA GLU A 186 21.35 -13.72 -5.40
C GLU A 186 22.35 -14.88 -5.27
N SER A 187 23.58 -14.60 -4.87
CA SER A 187 24.67 -15.57 -4.70
C SER A 187 24.76 -16.16 -3.29
N ILE A 188 23.83 -15.80 -2.38
CA ILE A 188 23.82 -16.30 -1.00
C ILE A 188 23.74 -17.83 -0.94
N THR A 189 24.46 -18.41 0.02
CA THR A 189 24.50 -19.85 0.31
C THR A 189 24.28 -20.09 1.80
N PHE A 190 23.80 -21.28 2.15
CA PHE A 190 23.42 -21.69 3.51
C PHE A 190 24.21 -22.93 3.96
#